data_AF-A0A7K4M5B4-F1
#
_entry.id   AF-A0A7K4M5B4-F1
#
_cell.length_a   1.000
_cell.length_b   1.000
_cell.length_c   1.000
_cell.angle_alpha   90.00
_cell.angle_beta   90.00
_cell.angle_gamma   90.00
#
_symmetry.space_group_name_H-M   'P 1'
#
loop_
_entity.id
_entity.type
_entity.pdbx_description
1 polymer ?
#
loop_
_entity_poly.entity_id
_entity_poly.type
_entity_poly.pdbx_seq_one_letter_code
_entity_poly.pdbx_strand_id
1 'polypeptide(L)'
;LPVVFWFQPNIKPGQCWCFRGFWGQVVIKLPARIWPRAVTVHHVSKADSPSSSISSTPKDISVYGLDDEGEATLLGTFSYNIDGEAHQVFPLKV
;
A
#
# COMPACT_ATOMS: atom_id res chain seq x y z
N LEU A 1 5.98 -7.65 14.80
CA LEU A 1 5.80 -8.45 13.56
C LEU A 1 6.65 -7.79 12.48
N PRO A 2 7.60 -8.50 11.87
CA PRO A 2 8.55 -7.84 10.98
C PRO A 2 7.83 -7.43 9.68
N VAL A 3 8.09 -6.20 9.23
CA VAL A 3 7.43 -5.52 8.09
C VAL A 3 7.74 -6.19 6.72
N VAL A 4 8.41 -7.34 6.74
CA VAL A 4 9.01 -8.02 5.57
C VAL A 4 7.96 -8.58 4.61
N PHE A 5 6.73 -8.83 5.08
CA PHE A 5 5.68 -9.41 4.23
C PHE A 5 5.27 -8.50 3.06
N TRP A 6 5.51 -7.20 3.17
CA TRP A 6 5.18 -6.21 2.13
C TRP A 6 6.00 -6.35 0.84
N PHE A 7 7.13 -7.06 0.88
CA PHE A 7 8.04 -7.23 -0.27
C PHE A 7 8.07 -8.67 -0.81
N GLN A 8 7.17 -9.55 -0.35
CA GLN A 8 7.06 -10.92 -0.84
C GLN A 8 6.09 -10.97 -2.04
N PRO A 9 6.47 -11.57 -3.18
CA PRO A 9 5.63 -11.58 -4.39
C PRO A 9 4.38 -12.47 -4.26
N ASN A 10 4.36 -13.39 -3.29
CA ASN A 10 3.28 -14.36 -3.12
C ASN A 10 2.41 -13.96 -1.92
N ILE A 11 1.30 -13.26 -2.19
CA ILE A 11 0.33 -12.85 -1.17
C ILE A 11 -0.74 -13.93 -1.03
N LYS A 12 -0.88 -14.49 0.17
CA LYS A 12 -1.97 -15.40 0.54
C LYS A 12 -2.91 -14.73 1.54
N PRO A 13 -4.19 -15.15 1.63
CA PRO A 13 -5.09 -14.69 2.68
C PRO A 13 -4.46 -14.83 4.07
N GLY A 14 -4.50 -13.76 4.86
CA GLY A 14 -3.90 -13.69 6.20
C GLY A 14 -2.42 -13.28 6.24
N GLN A 15 -1.73 -13.19 5.09
CA GLN A 15 -0.36 -12.68 5.01
C GLN A 15 -0.34 -11.16 4.75
N CYS A 16 -0.94 -10.41 5.64
CA CYS A 16 -0.99 -8.95 5.58
C CYS A 16 -0.62 -8.32 6.94
N TRP A 17 -0.23 -7.05 6.93
CA TRP A 17 -0.08 -6.29 8.16
C TRP A 17 -1.41 -5.60 8.49
N CYS A 18 -2.01 -6.03 9.59
CA CYS A 18 -3.23 -5.42 10.11
C CYS A 18 -2.88 -4.35 11.16
N PHE A 19 -3.63 -3.26 11.17
CA PHE A 19 -3.65 -2.28 12.25
C PHE A 19 -5.08 -2.09 12.75
N ARG A 20 -5.24 -1.55 13.96
CA ARG A 20 -6.56 -1.33 14.55
C ARG A 20 -7.15 -0.02 14.01
N GLY A 21 -8.40 -0.08 13.55
CA GLY A 21 -9.12 1.09 13.05
C GLY A 21 -9.08 1.20 11.53
N PHE A 22 -9.32 2.41 11.02
CA PHE A 22 -9.46 2.69 9.58
C PHE A 22 -8.42 3.68 9.05
N TRP A 23 -7.65 4.32 9.95
CA TRP A 23 -6.51 5.16 9.62
C TRP A 23 -5.23 4.52 10.14
N GLY A 24 -4.22 4.47 9.29
CA GLY A 24 -2.90 3.95 9.64
C GLY A 24 -1.84 4.64 8.80
N GLN A 25 -0.61 4.62 9.29
CA GLN A 25 0.55 5.14 8.58
C GLN A 25 1.67 4.12 8.66
N VAL A 26 2.44 4.02 7.57
CA VAL A 26 3.68 3.26 7.52
C VAL A 26 4.76 4.13 6.88
N VAL A 27 5.96 4.09 7.44
CA VAL A 27 7.15 4.74 6.88
C VAL A 27 8.09 3.65 6.39
N ILE A 28 8.52 3.75 5.14
CA ILE A 28 9.37 2.76 4.48
C ILE A 28 10.66 3.45 4.04
N LYS A 29 11.79 3.01 4.60
CA LYS A 29 13.12 3.45 4.13
C LYS A 29 13.52 2.64 2.90
N LEU A 30 13.69 3.32 1.77
CA LEU A 30 14.17 2.71 0.53
C LEU A 30 15.68 2.39 0.63
N PRO A 31 16.17 1.36 -0.06
CA PRO A 31 17.59 1.00 -0.04
C PRO A 31 18.48 2.04 -0.74
N ALA A 32 17.91 2.91 -1.56
CA ALA A 32 18.59 3.98 -2.26
C ALA A 32 17.66 5.19 -2.45
N ARG A 33 18.25 6.37 -2.65
CA ARG A 33 17.53 7.59 -3.04
C ARG A 33 17.09 7.45 -4.50
N ILE A 34 15.81 7.67 -4.76
CA ILE A 34 15.21 7.54 -6.09
C ILE A 34 14.24 8.70 -6.38
N TRP A 35 13.88 8.84 -7.65
CA TRP A 35 12.75 9.65 -8.09
C TRP A 35 11.54 8.74 -8.31
N PRO A 36 10.63 8.59 -7.34
CA PRO A 36 9.55 7.62 -7.42
C PRO A 36 8.54 8.06 -8.49
N ARG A 37 8.23 7.17 -9.45
CA ARG A 37 7.28 7.45 -10.54
C ARG A 37 5.89 6.87 -10.29
N ALA A 38 5.83 5.79 -9.54
CA ALA A 38 4.60 5.09 -9.21
C ALA A 38 4.78 4.26 -7.94
N VAL A 39 3.68 3.95 -7.30
CA VAL A 39 3.60 2.91 -6.25
C VAL A 39 2.64 1.83 -6.70
N THR A 40 2.83 0.61 -6.19
CA THR A 40 1.89 -0.48 -6.40
C THR A 40 1.30 -0.88 -5.06
N VAL A 41 -0.03 -0.97 -4.98
CA VAL A 41 -0.73 -1.53 -3.83
C VAL A 41 -1.34 -2.86 -4.25
N HIS A 42 -1.11 -3.89 -3.45
CA HIS A 42 -1.58 -5.24 -3.72
C HIS A 42 -2.47 -5.69 -2.56
N HIS A 43 -3.66 -6.21 -2.89
CA HIS A 43 -4.55 -6.90 -1.95
C HIS A 43 -5.03 -8.22 -2.57
N VAL A 44 -5.40 -9.20 -1.73
CA VAL A 44 -6.00 -10.45 -2.23
C VAL A 44 -7.28 -10.16 -3.03
N SER A 45 -7.54 -10.96 -4.07
CA SER A 45 -8.77 -10.83 -4.86
C SER A 45 -10.00 -11.22 -4.02
N LYS A 46 -11.19 -10.77 -4.45
CA LYS A 46 -12.44 -11.16 -3.81
C LYS A 46 -12.69 -12.67 -3.88
N ALA A 47 -12.26 -13.32 -4.97
CA ALA A 47 -12.39 -14.76 -5.17
C ALA A 47 -11.50 -15.57 -4.20
N ASP A 48 -10.34 -15.02 -3.85
CA ASP A 48 -9.40 -15.66 -2.92
C ASP A 48 -9.71 -15.34 -1.45
N SER A 49 -10.67 -14.45 -1.18
CA SER A 49 -11.07 -14.10 0.18
C SER A 49 -12.00 -15.17 0.77
N PRO A 50 -11.66 -15.77 1.93
CA PRO A 50 -12.52 -16.76 2.60
C PRO A 50 -13.92 -16.24 2.94
N SER A 51 -14.06 -14.93 3.15
CA SER A 51 -15.34 -14.28 3.45
C SER A 51 -16.04 -13.71 2.21
N SER A 52 -15.46 -13.86 1.02
CA SER A 52 -15.89 -13.19 -0.21
C SER A 52 -15.99 -11.65 -0.09
N SER A 53 -15.33 -11.08 0.92
CA SER A 53 -15.26 -9.65 1.19
C SER A 53 -13.81 -9.21 1.32
N ILE A 54 -13.50 -8.03 0.80
CA ILE A 54 -12.22 -7.36 0.94
C ILE A 54 -12.41 -5.98 1.58
N SER A 55 -13.42 -5.83 2.44
CA SER A 55 -13.73 -4.58 3.13
C SER A 55 -12.61 -4.05 4.03
N SER A 56 -11.59 -4.87 4.33
CA SER A 56 -10.37 -4.48 5.04
C SER A 56 -9.34 -3.74 4.16
N THR A 57 -9.56 -3.71 2.84
CA THR A 57 -8.61 -3.07 1.91
C THR A 57 -8.51 -1.58 2.19
N PRO A 58 -7.30 -0.98 2.18
CA PRO A 58 -7.17 0.46 2.27
C PRO A 58 -7.90 1.11 1.11
N LYS A 59 -8.90 1.95 1.43
CA LYS A 59 -9.68 2.65 0.41
C LYS A 59 -8.91 3.85 -0.11
N ASP A 60 -8.69 4.85 0.74
CA ASP A 60 -8.02 6.10 0.37
C ASP A 60 -6.59 6.10 0.88
N ILE A 61 -5.64 6.38 0.00
CA ILE A 61 -4.21 6.25 0.24
C ILE A 61 -3.53 7.53 -0.23
N SER A 62 -2.65 8.04 0.63
CA SER A 62 -1.78 9.19 0.34
C SER A 62 -0.33 8.77 0.47
N VAL A 63 0.50 9.15 -0.50
CA VAL A 63 1.93 8.85 -0.52
C VAL A 63 2.72 10.14 -0.37
N TYR A 64 3.68 10.11 0.55
CA TYR A 64 4.56 11.23 0.86
C TYR A 64 6.01 10.81 0.67
N GLY A 65 6.83 11.71 0.15
CA GLY A 65 8.28 11.64 0.22
C GLY A 65 8.75 12.35 1.49
N LEU A 66 9.67 11.72 2.23
CA LEU A 66 10.31 12.30 3.40
C LEU A 66 11.76 12.61 3.05
N ASP A 67 12.22 13.82 3.35
CA ASP A 67 13.64 14.17 3.27
C ASP A 67 14.42 13.76 4.52
N ASP A 68 15.71 14.11 4.58
CA ASP A 68 16.59 13.72 5.69
C ASP A 68 16.24 14.49 6.98
N GLU A 69 15.57 15.64 6.85
CA GLU A 69 15.03 16.47 7.91
C GLU A 69 13.66 15.97 8.44
N GLY A 70 13.00 15.08 7.68
CA GLY A 70 11.70 14.52 8.02
C GLY A 70 10.51 15.32 7.50
N GLU A 71 10.75 16.31 6.64
CA GLU A 71 9.69 17.10 6.00
C GLU A 71 8.99 16.27 4.93
N ALA A 72 7.65 16.31 4.95
CA ALA A 72 6.80 15.47 4.11
C ALA A 72 6.28 16.23 2.90
N THR A 73 6.62 15.76 1.70
CA THR A 73 6.06 16.26 0.44
C THR A 73 5.03 15.29 -0.10
N LEU A 74 3.80 15.76 -0.37
CA LEU A 74 2.76 14.93 -0.97
C LEU A 74 3.11 14.58 -2.42
N LEU A 75 3.24 13.28 -2.71
CA LEU A 75 3.53 12.75 -4.04
C LEU A 75 2.26 12.27 -4.77
N GLY A 76 1.19 11.99 -4.04
CA GLY A 76 -0.08 11.61 -4.65
C GLY A 76 -1.13 11.12 -3.66
N THR A 77 -2.39 11.19 -4.09
CA THR A 77 -3.55 10.62 -3.42
C THR A 77 -4.33 9.77 -4.40
N PHE A 78 -4.79 8.61 -3.95
CA PHE A 78 -5.48 7.64 -4.78
C PHE A 78 -6.45 6.80 -3.96
N SER A 79 -7.43 6.21 -4.65
CA SER A 79 -8.35 5.25 -4.04
C SER A 79 -8.17 3.88 -4.68
N TYR A 80 -8.02 2.85 -3.86
CA TYR A 80 -7.97 1.46 -4.33
C TYR A 80 -9.34 1.03 -4.84
N ASN A 81 -9.39 0.48 -6.05
CA ASN A 81 -10.63 -0.03 -6.63
C ASN A 81 -10.87 -1.48 -6.21
N ILE A 82 -11.82 -1.74 -5.32
CA ILE A 82 -12.15 -3.09 -4.87
C ILE A 82 -12.65 -4.02 -5.98
N ASP A 83 -13.20 -3.46 -7.06
CA ASP A 83 -13.68 -4.21 -8.23
C ASP A 83 -12.63 -4.27 -9.35
N GLY A 84 -11.45 -3.69 -9.11
CA GLY A 84 -10.32 -3.72 -10.04
C GLY A 84 -9.39 -4.91 -9.82
N GLU A 85 -8.24 -4.88 -10.49
CA GLU A 85 -7.20 -5.88 -10.33
C GLU A 85 -6.65 -5.92 -8.89
N ALA A 86 -6.20 -7.11 -8.46
CA ALA A 86 -5.59 -7.32 -7.14
C ALA A 86 -4.33 -6.46 -6.92
N HIS A 87 -3.60 -6.17 -8.00
CA HIS A 87 -2.44 -5.29 -8.01
C HIS A 87 -2.77 -4.01 -8.78
N GLN A 88 -2.66 -2.86 -8.13
CA GLN A 88 -2.98 -1.57 -8.73
C GLN A 88 -1.79 -0.65 -8.66
N VAL A 89 -1.43 -0.10 -9.82
CA VAL A 89 -0.30 0.81 -9.98
C VAL A 89 -0.83 2.23 -10.02
N PHE A 90 -0.33 3.07 -9.11
CA PHE A 90 -0.70 4.47 -8.99
C PHE A 90 0.47 5.36 -9.38
N PRO A 91 0.36 6.10 -10.50
CA PRO A 91 1.35 7.11 -10.87
C PRO A 91 1.42 8.22 -9.82
N LEU A 92 2.63 8.67 -9.51
CA LEU A 92 2.86 9.78 -8.60
C LEU A 92 3.01 11.08 -9.38
N LYS A 93 2.58 12.18 -8.75
CA LYS A 93 2.82 13.54 -9.22
C LYS A 93 4.20 13.94 -8.72
N VAL A 94 5.13 14.09 -9.67
CA VAL A 94 6.49 14.57 -9.43
C VAL A 94 6.57 16.02 -9.86
#